data_AF-A0A9P0QHG7-F1
#
_entry.id   AF-A0A9P0QHG7-F1
#
_cell.length_a   1.000
_cell.length_b   1.000
_cell.length_c   1.000
_cell.angle_alpha   90.00
_cell.angle_beta   90.00
_cell.angle_gamma   90.00
#
_symmetry.space_group_name_H-M   'P 1'
#
loop_
_entity.id
_entity.type
_entity.pdbx_description
1 polymer ?
#
loop_
_entity_poly.entity_id
_entity_poly.type
_entity_poly.pdbx_seq_one_letter_code
_entity_poly.pdbx_strand_id
1 'polypeptide(L)'
;MAGTGVPPINIEGTADWSSLSRMMNSKGIQFSKARTAGTSVKVFTNTPADYRQLVALLESIKRPFFTYQLKEDRMDQRVIRGLPREMSVNDIKEDLVSQGIADAVVQQLTSRTTKKPLPLFLVKTKMPEKLAEIQRLAMLTGQLREEEKVFRAQPVLPLPAGTGTTQRKCRLAERLR
;
A
#
# COMPACT_ATOMS: atom_id res chain seq x y z
N MET A 1 5.15 25.63 -8.41
CA MET A 1 4.14 25.40 -7.37
C MET A 1 3.76 23.94 -7.38
N ALA A 2 4.32 23.16 -6.46
CA ALA A 2 4.13 21.72 -6.39
C ALA A 2 2.66 21.40 -6.06
N GLY A 3 2.07 20.45 -6.79
CA GLY A 3 0.70 19.99 -6.52
C GLY A 3 0.56 19.58 -5.07
N THR A 4 -0.48 20.10 -4.41
CA THR A 4 -0.82 19.80 -3.02
C THR A 4 -0.96 18.28 -2.87
N GLY A 5 -0.27 17.69 -1.88
CA GLY A 5 -0.32 16.24 -1.57
C GLY A 5 -1.66 15.75 -1.02
N VAL A 6 -2.72 16.53 -1.24
CA VAL A 6 -4.08 16.29 -0.77
C VAL A 6 -4.84 15.55 -1.88
N PRO A 7 -5.40 14.37 -1.59
CA PRO A 7 -6.08 13.58 -2.60
C PRO A 7 -7.42 14.23 -2.98
N PRO A 8 -7.88 14.04 -4.24
CA PRO A 8 -9.19 14.49 -4.64
C PRO A 8 -10.30 13.68 -3.95
N ILE A 9 -11.45 14.33 -3.76
CA ILE A 9 -12.68 13.70 -3.28
C ILE A 9 -13.63 13.57 -4.47
N ASN A 10 -14.11 12.36 -4.74
CA ASN A 10 -15.08 12.07 -5.79
C ASN A 10 -16.45 11.97 -5.13
N ILE A 11 -17.37 12.85 -5.51
CA ILE A 11 -18.72 12.91 -4.94
C ILE A 11 -19.68 12.45 -6.00
N GLU A 12 -20.55 11.49 -5.67
CA GLU A 12 -21.52 10.99 -6.65
C GLU A 12 -22.69 11.97 -6.85
N GLY A 13 -23.16 12.06 -8.09
CA GLY A 13 -24.29 12.90 -8.51
C GLY A 13 -23.87 14.34 -8.82
N THR A 14 -24.05 14.73 -10.08
CA THR A 14 -23.72 16.07 -10.59
C THR A 14 -24.84 17.10 -10.42
N ALA A 15 -26.09 16.65 -10.33
CA ALA A 15 -27.28 17.51 -10.30
C ALA A 15 -27.33 18.44 -9.07
N ASP A 16 -26.87 17.96 -7.91
CA ASP A 16 -26.97 18.72 -6.64
C ASP A 16 -25.71 19.52 -6.31
N TRP A 17 -24.79 19.66 -7.27
CA TRP A 17 -23.50 20.31 -7.04
C TRP A 17 -23.63 21.76 -6.58
N SER A 18 -24.61 22.50 -7.10
CA SER A 18 -24.86 23.90 -6.74
C SER A 18 -25.22 24.07 -5.27
N SER A 19 -26.11 23.22 -4.75
CA SER A 19 -26.50 23.20 -3.34
C SER A 19 -25.32 22.82 -2.44
N LEU A 20 -24.57 21.79 -2.84
CA LEU A 20 -23.39 21.34 -2.09
C LEU A 20 -22.30 22.42 -2.05
N SER A 21 -22.06 23.12 -3.16
CA SER A 21 -21.12 24.23 -3.26
C SER A 21 -21.48 25.38 -2.32
N ARG A 22 -22.77 25.73 -2.23
CA ARG A 22 -23.26 26.72 -1.25
C ARG A 22 -23.01 26.28 0.19
N MET A 23 -23.24 25.00 0.50
CA MET A 23 -22.98 24.46 1.84
C MET A 23 -21.48 24.44 2.19
N MET A 24 -20.61 24.15 1.22
CA MET A 24 -19.16 24.22 1.43
C MET A 24 -18.74 25.67 1.73
N ASN A 25 -19.24 26.63 0.96
CA ASN A 25 -18.95 28.05 1.17
C ASN A 25 -19.48 28.56 2.52
N SER A 26 -20.67 28.13 2.96
CA SER A 26 -21.22 28.54 4.25
C SER A 26 -20.43 28.00 5.45
N LYS A 27 -19.81 26.82 5.31
CA LYS A 27 -18.87 26.28 6.31
C LYS A 27 -17.45 26.81 6.18
N GLY A 28 -17.16 27.65 5.18
CA GLY A 28 -15.84 28.21 4.93
C GLY A 28 -14.82 27.23 4.34
N ILE A 29 -15.26 26.09 3.80
CA ILE A 29 -14.38 25.06 3.23
C ILE A 29 -13.82 25.55 1.88
N GLN A 30 -12.50 25.69 1.79
CA GLN A 30 -11.85 26.18 0.57
C GLN A 30 -11.50 25.02 -0.37
N PHE A 31 -11.95 25.11 -1.63
CA PHE A 31 -11.57 24.18 -2.69
C PHE A 31 -10.95 24.90 -3.88
N SER A 32 -9.93 24.28 -4.47
CA SER A 32 -9.16 24.81 -5.61
C SER A 32 -9.95 24.68 -6.91
N LYS A 33 -10.42 23.45 -7.17
CA LYS A 33 -10.98 23.04 -8.45
C LYS A 33 -12.07 22.02 -8.20
N ALA A 34 -13.15 22.12 -8.96
CA ALA A 34 -14.16 21.07 -9.07
C ALA A 34 -14.30 20.71 -10.54
N ARG A 35 -14.22 19.42 -10.86
CA ARG A 35 -14.33 18.91 -12.23
C ARG A 35 -15.39 17.83 -12.28
N THR A 36 -16.31 17.95 -13.22
CA THR A 36 -17.25 16.87 -13.52
C THR A 36 -16.50 15.72 -14.18
N ALA A 37 -16.67 14.52 -13.65
CA ALA A 37 -16.12 13.27 -14.16
C ALA A 37 -17.26 12.26 -14.31
N GLY A 38 -17.91 12.26 -15.47
CA GLY A 38 -19.09 11.44 -15.73
C GLY A 38 -20.24 11.80 -14.79
N THR A 39 -20.68 10.84 -13.99
CA THR A 39 -21.77 10.98 -13.01
C THR A 39 -21.30 11.56 -11.67
N SER A 40 -20.00 11.79 -11.49
CA SER A 40 -19.41 12.25 -10.23
C SER A 40 -18.74 13.62 -10.39
N VAL A 41 -18.59 14.35 -9.29
CA VAL A 41 -17.81 15.59 -9.22
C VAL A 41 -16.53 15.33 -8.44
N LYS A 42 -15.39 15.61 -9.07
CA LYS A 42 -14.06 15.56 -8.46
C LYS A 42 -13.71 16.91 -7.86
N VAL A 43 -13.59 16.97 -6.55
CA VAL A 43 -13.23 18.16 -5.79
C VAL A 43 -11.78 18.07 -5.34
N PHE A 44 -11.03 19.14 -5.57
CA PHE A 44 -9.65 19.30 -5.14
C PHE A 44 -9.60 20.38 -4.07
N THR A 45 -9.19 20.03 -2.85
CA THR A 45 -8.97 20.95 -1.74
C THR A 45 -7.52 21.44 -1.71
N ASN A 46 -7.30 22.63 -1.13
CA ASN A 46 -5.95 23.19 -1.02
C ASN A 46 -5.23 22.70 0.24
N THR A 47 -5.95 22.61 1.36
CA THR A 47 -5.38 22.23 2.65
C THR A 47 -5.91 20.87 3.13
N PRO A 48 -5.12 20.14 3.95
CA PRO A 48 -5.59 18.91 4.59
C PRO A 48 -6.71 19.18 5.61
N ALA A 49 -6.78 20.37 6.19
CA ALA A 49 -7.85 20.76 7.10
C ALA A 49 -9.20 20.86 6.36
N ASP A 50 -9.24 21.58 5.23
CA ASP A 50 -10.42 21.69 4.36
C ASP A 50 -10.88 20.31 3.88
N TYR A 51 -9.92 19.44 3.54
CA TYR A 51 -10.21 18.06 3.16
C TYR A 51 -10.97 17.31 4.26
N ARG A 52 -10.48 17.35 5.51
CA ARG A 52 -11.14 16.66 6.64
C ARG A 52 -12.53 17.24 6.92
N GLN A 53 -12.67 18.57 6.85
CA GLN A 53 -13.96 19.23 7.04
C GLN A 53 -14.96 18.86 5.94
N LEU A 54 -14.50 18.75 4.69
CA LEU A 54 -15.34 18.32 3.58
C LEU A 54 -15.80 16.87 3.75
N VAL A 55 -14.90 15.96 4.12
CA VAL A 55 -15.27 14.57 4.42
C VAL A 55 -16.32 14.50 5.53
N ALA A 56 -16.10 15.21 6.65
CA ALA A 56 -17.06 15.26 7.76
C ALA A 56 -18.42 15.85 7.35
N LEU A 57 -18.43 16.86 6.47
CA LEU A 57 -19.66 17.41 5.90
C LEU A 57 -20.40 16.36 5.05
N LEU A 58 -19.68 15.64 4.19
CA LEU A 58 -20.29 14.62 3.32
C LEU A 58 -20.86 13.44 4.12
N GLU A 59 -20.15 13.03 5.17
CA GLU A 59 -20.63 12.03 6.14
C GLU A 59 -21.89 12.51 6.86
N SER A 60 -21.95 13.77 7.30
CA SER A 60 -23.13 14.33 7.98
C SER A 60 -24.38 14.35 7.08
N ILE A 61 -24.20 14.57 5.79
CA ILE A 61 -25.27 14.58 4.78
C ILE A 61 -25.59 13.16 4.28
N LYS A 62 -24.77 12.16 4.65
CA LYS A 62 -24.85 10.77 4.17
C LYS A 62 -24.79 10.67 2.64
N ARG A 63 -24.00 11.54 2.01
CA ARG A 63 -23.83 11.50 0.55
C ARG A 63 -22.75 10.47 0.19
N PRO A 64 -22.93 9.62 -0.83
CA PRO A 64 -21.88 8.71 -1.28
C PRO A 64 -20.70 9.48 -1.89
N PHE A 65 -19.50 9.17 -1.41
CA PHE A 65 -18.25 9.72 -1.92
C PHE A 65 -17.12 8.68 -1.87
N PHE A 66 -16.10 8.89 -2.70
CA PHE A 66 -14.87 8.10 -2.72
C PHE A 66 -13.64 9.00 -2.60
N THR A 67 -12.75 8.67 -1.67
CA THR A 67 -11.51 9.41 -1.45
C THR A 67 -10.39 8.52 -0.94
N TYR A 68 -9.15 8.99 -1.09
CA TYR A 68 -7.96 8.35 -0.54
C TYR A 68 -7.54 9.05 0.75
N GLN A 69 -6.84 8.35 1.63
CA GLN A 69 -6.28 8.95 2.84
C GLN A 69 -5.20 9.99 2.50
N LEU A 70 -5.10 11.01 3.35
CA LEU A 70 -4.01 11.99 3.31
C LEU A 70 -2.65 11.30 3.47
N LYS A 71 -1.61 11.87 2.85
CA LYS A 71 -0.25 11.33 2.94
C LYS A 71 0.27 11.31 4.39
N GLU A 72 -0.13 12.29 5.20
CA GLU A 72 0.24 12.41 6.62
C GLU A 72 -0.38 11.33 7.50
N ASP A 73 -1.63 10.93 7.20
CA ASP A 73 -2.34 9.88 7.95
C ASP A 73 -1.92 8.48 7.48
N ARG A 74 -1.36 8.38 6.27
CA ARG A 74 -0.93 7.12 5.68
C ARG A 74 0.34 6.63 6.38
N MET A 75 0.26 5.44 6.97
CA MET A 75 1.46 4.73 7.41
C MET A 75 2.30 4.33 6.20
N ASP A 76 3.57 4.70 6.23
CA ASP A 76 4.55 4.25 5.27
C ASP A 76 4.92 2.80 5.53
N GLN A 77 5.06 2.04 4.45
CA GLN A 77 5.33 0.61 4.53
C GLN A 77 6.52 0.24 3.66
N ARG A 78 7.41 -0.60 4.17
CA ARG A 78 8.53 -1.18 3.43
C ARG A 78 8.69 -2.65 3.80
N VAL A 79 9.18 -3.42 2.83
CA VAL A 79 9.49 -4.83 3.03
C VAL A 79 10.98 -4.98 3.21
N ILE A 80 11.39 -5.50 4.37
CA ILE A 80 12.77 -5.93 4.64
C ILE A 80 12.96 -7.30 4.00
N ARG A 81 14.07 -7.46 3.29
CA ARG A 81 14.48 -8.69 2.60
C ARG A 81 15.85 -9.11 3.14
N GLY A 82 16.16 -10.40 3.06
CA GLY A 82 17.48 -10.93 3.45
C GLY A 82 17.57 -11.44 4.89
N LEU A 83 16.47 -11.38 5.66
CA LEU A 83 16.40 -11.96 7.00
C LEU A 83 15.96 -13.44 6.94
N PRO A 84 16.54 -14.31 7.78
CA PRO A 84 16.08 -15.70 7.92
C PRO A 84 14.59 -15.78 8.30
N ARG A 85 13.92 -16.86 7.87
CA ARG A 85 12.49 -17.07 8.18
C ARG A 85 12.25 -17.43 9.65
N GLU A 86 13.27 -17.97 10.32
CA GLU A 86 13.26 -18.38 11.73
C GLU A 86 13.36 -17.21 12.70
N MET A 87 13.76 -16.03 12.22
CA MET A 87 13.90 -14.82 13.05
C MET A 87 12.54 -14.40 13.62
N SER A 88 12.53 -14.03 14.90
CA SER A 88 11.30 -13.60 15.55
C SER A 88 10.93 -12.17 15.18
N VAL A 89 9.64 -11.88 15.14
CA VAL A 89 9.13 -10.52 14.87
C VAL A 89 9.47 -9.55 16.02
N ASN A 90 9.73 -10.06 17.22
CA ASN A 90 10.03 -9.24 18.39
C ASN A 90 11.47 -8.71 18.34
N ASP A 91 12.43 -9.54 17.96
CA ASP A 91 13.84 -9.12 17.81
C ASP A 91 13.96 -7.97 16.80
N ILE A 92 13.26 -8.08 15.67
CA ILE A 92 13.22 -7.03 14.64
C ILE A 92 12.59 -5.75 15.19
N LYS A 93 11.57 -5.83 16.06
CA LYS A 93 10.98 -4.65 16.68
C LYS A 93 11.96 -3.96 17.62
N GLU A 94 12.69 -4.72 18.43
CA GLU A 94 13.69 -4.19 19.36
C GLU A 94 14.84 -3.48 18.61
N ASP A 95 15.28 -4.05 17.50
CA ASP A 95 16.27 -3.41 16.61
C ASP A 95 15.75 -2.10 16.01
N LEU A 96 14.49 -2.07 15.58
CA LEU A 96 13.86 -0.85 15.03
C LEU A 96 13.68 0.23 16.10
N VAL A 97 13.36 -0.15 17.33
CA VAL A 97 13.29 0.77 18.48
C VAL A 97 14.68 1.35 18.77
N SER A 98 15.73 0.52 18.74
CA SER A 98 17.12 0.94 18.94
C SER A 98 17.60 1.92 17.86
N GLN A 99 17.10 1.80 16.63
CA GLN A 99 17.33 2.74 15.53
C GLN A 99 16.46 4.02 15.63
N GLY A 100 15.65 4.15 16.68
CA GLY A 100 14.82 5.32 16.95
C GLY A 100 13.48 5.33 16.22
N ILE A 101 12.93 4.16 15.87
CA ILE A 101 11.62 3.99 15.22
C ILE A 101 10.70 3.20 16.17
N ALA A 102 10.17 3.88 17.18
CA ALA A 102 9.36 3.24 18.22
C ALA A 102 7.96 2.79 17.74
N ASP A 103 7.35 3.51 16.80
CA ASP A 103 5.97 3.26 16.35
C ASP A 103 5.86 2.19 15.23
N ALA A 104 6.89 1.37 15.03
CA ALA A 104 6.95 0.41 13.94
C ALA A 104 6.08 -0.83 14.21
N VAL A 105 5.15 -1.12 13.29
CA VAL A 105 4.42 -2.38 13.25
C VAL A 105 5.11 -3.32 12.27
N VAL A 106 5.68 -4.40 12.79
CA VAL A 106 6.36 -5.45 11.99
C VAL A 106 5.45 -6.66 11.82
N GLN A 107 5.35 -7.17 10.59
CA GLN A 107 4.59 -8.37 10.24
C GLN A 107 5.42 -9.25 9.30
N GLN A 108 5.59 -10.53 9.64
CA GLN A 108 6.17 -11.50 8.72
C GLN A 108 5.17 -11.83 7.61
N LEU A 109 5.61 -11.80 6.36
CA LEU A 109 4.77 -12.14 5.22
C LEU A 109 4.67 -13.65 5.05
N THR A 110 3.52 -14.12 4.57
CA THR A 110 3.28 -15.54 4.27
C THR A 110 3.05 -15.76 2.79
N SER A 111 3.49 -16.90 2.28
CA SER A 111 3.22 -17.31 0.91
C SER A 111 1.71 -17.42 0.66
N ARG A 112 1.23 -16.86 -0.46
CA ARG A 112 -0.19 -16.93 -0.83
C ARG A 112 -0.66 -18.36 -1.05
N THR A 113 0.18 -19.20 -1.65
CA THR A 113 -0.13 -20.58 -2.05
C THR A 113 0.07 -21.56 -0.91
N THR A 114 1.26 -21.56 -0.29
CA THR A 114 1.62 -22.58 0.72
C THR A 114 1.29 -22.17 2.15
N LYS A 115 0.91 -20.90 2.37
CA LYS A 115 0.65 -20.30 3.70
C LYS A 115 1.83 -20.39 4.69
N LYS A 116 3.02 -20.74 4.20
CA LYS A 116 4.26 -20.80 5.00
C LYS A 116 4.87 -19.40 5.16
N PRO A 117 5.57 -19.13 6.28
CA PRO A 117 6.25 -17.86 6.49
C PRO A 117 7.37 -17.67 5.46
N LEU A 118 7.48 -16.45 4.95
CA LEU A 118 8.52 -16.03 4.01
C LEU A 118 9.63 -15.29 4.78
N PRO A 119 10.86 -15.27 4.23
CA PRO A 119 11.97 -14.42 4.71
C PRO A 119 11.75 -12.95 4.32
N LEU A 120 10.53 -12.44 4.53
CA LEU A 120 10.10 -11.11 4.17
C LEU A 120 9.31 -10.52 5.33
N PHE A 121 9.71 -9.34 5.78
CA PHE A 121 9.08 -8.66 6.92
C PHE A 121 8.55 -7.30 6.46
N LEU A 122 7.25 -7.09 6.61
CA LEU A 122 6.58 -5.83 6.33
C LEU A 122 6.66 -4.95 7.57
N VAL A 123 7.34 -3.81 7.45
CA VAL A 123 7.42 -2.78 8.48
C VAL A 123 6.52 -1.63 8.06
N LYS A 124 5.60 -1.26 8.96
CA LYS A 124 4.71 -0.10 8.82
C LYS A 124 5.07 0.93 9.87
N THR A 125 5.25 2.19 9.50
CA THR A 125 5.59 3.27 10.42
C THR A 125 4.95 4.58 9.97
N LYS A 126 4.79 5.53 10.90
CA LYS A 126 4.38 6.90 10.60
C LYS A 126 5.55 7.80 10.19
N MET A 127 6.79 7.36 10.41
CA MET A 127 8.00 8.14 10.18
C MET A 127 8.72 7.68 8.90
N PRO A 128 8.44 8.27 7.72
CA PRO A 128 9.03 7.86 6.44
C PRO A 128 10.54 8.08 6.33
N GLU A 129 11.06 9.15 6.94
CA GLU A 129 12.44 9.58 6.77
C GLU A 129 13.42 8.50 7.26
N LYS A 130 13.14 7.94 8.44
CA LYS A 130 13.95 6.86 9.02
C LYS A 130 13.79 5.53 8.29
N LEU A 131 12.64 5.29 7.64
CA LEU A 131 12.34 4.05 6.93
C LEU A 131 13.17 3.88 5.64
N ALA A 132 13.54 4.99 5.00
CA ALA A 132 14.44 4.97 3.84
C ALA A 132 15.85 4.48 4.23
N GLU A 133 16.28 4.81 5.45
CA GLU A 133 17.60 4.43 5.97
C GLU A 133 17.66 2.93 6.31
N ILE A 134 16.56 2.34 6.80
CA ILE A 134 16.49 0.88 7.03
C ILE A 134 16.80 0.09 5.76
N GLN A 135 16.36 0.54 4.57
CA GLN A 135 16.63 -0.19 3.33
C GLN A 135 18.11 -0.22 2.97
N ARG A 136 18.87 0.81 3.38
CA ARG A 136 20.32 0.84 3.24
C ARG A 136 21.01 -0.02 4.29
N LEU A 137 20.48 -0.03 5.52
CA LEU A 137 21.07 -0.74 6.67
C LEU A 137 20.72 -2.23 6.73
N ALA A 138 19.64 -2.71 6.08
CA ALA A 138 19.33 -4.13 5.95
C ALA A 138 20.33 -4.89 5.04
N MET A 139 21.18 -4.17 4.29
CA MET A 139 22.38 -4.74 3.65
C MET A 139 23.54 -4.93 4.64
N LEU A 140 23.37 -4.47 5.89
CA LEU A 140 24.43 -4.27 6.88
C LEU A 140 24.12 -4.90 8.25
N THR A 141 23.14 -5.80 8.36
CA THR A 141 23.17 -6.84 9.41
C THR A 141 24.23 -7.88 9.03
N GLY A 142 25.47 -7.42 8.98
CA GLY A 142 26.71 -8.20 8.94
C GLY A 142 27.10 -8.68 10.35
N GLN A 143 26.14 -9.21 11.11
CA GLN A 143 26.39 -9.89 12.38
C GLN A 143 25.54 -11.16 12.49
N LEU A 144 25.54 -11.96 11.42
CA LEU A 144 25.43 -13.41 11.48
C LEU A 144 26.35 -14.00 10.37
N ARG A 145 27.64 -14.19 10.70
CA ARG A 145 28.43 -15.33 10.16
C ARG A 145 27.74 -16.60 10.67
N GLU A 146 27.55 -17.72 9.98
CA GLU A 146 27.90 -18.37 8.71
C GLU A 146 26.73 -19.37 8.43
N GLU A 147 26.38 -19.85 7.24
CA GLU A 147 27.22 -20.49 6.22
C GLU A 147 26.83 -20.01 4.80
N GLU A 148 27.85 -19.84 3.97
CA GLU A 148 27.68 -20.04 2.53
C GLU A 148 27.22 -21.48 2.30
N LYS A 149 25.91 -21.71 2.16
CA LYS A 149 25.47 -22.87 1.38
C LYS A 149 25.78 -22.56 -0.06
N VAL A 150 26.99 -22.97 -0.47
CA VAL A 150 27.36 -23.18 -1.87
C VAL A 150 26.19 -23.90 -2.50
N PHE A 151 25.44 -23.21 -3.35
CA PHE A 151 24.45 -23.85 -4.19
C PHE A 151 25.25 -24.76 -5.11
N ARG A 152 25.37 -26.05 -4.79
CA ARG A 152 25.79 -27.03 -5.78
C ARG A 152 24.79 -26.87 -6.90
N ALA A 153 25.22 -26.26 -8.01
CA ALA A 153 24.48 -26.31 -9.24
C ALA A 153 24.22 -27.80 -9.48
N GLN A 154 22.97 -28.23 -9.28
CA GLN A 154 22.57 -29.51 -9.81
C GLN A 154 22.80 -29.40 -11.31
N PRO A 155 23.53 -30.34 -11.94
CA PRO A 155 23.64 -30.33 -13.39
C PRO A 155 22.20 -30.36 -13.91
N VAL A 156 21.82 -29.29 -14.62
CA VAL A 156 20.56 -29.24 -15.33
C VAL A 156 20.64 -30.38 -16.34
N LEU A 157 19.94 -31.48 -16.07
CA LEU A 157 19.79 -32.54 -17.06
C LEU A 157 19.21 -31.89 -18.31
N PRO A 158 19.80 -32.10 -19.50
CA PRO A 158 19.29 -31.50 -20.73
C PRO A 158 17.81 -31.87 -20.89
N LEU A 159 16.96 -30.85 -21.04
CA LEU A 159 15.57 -31.07 -21.42
C LEU A 159 15.56 -31.76 -22.78
N PRO A 160 14.83 -32.87 -22.96
CA PRO A 160 14.74 -33.52 -24.25
C PRO A 160 14.07 -32.59 -25.25
N ALA A 161 14.70 -32.42 -26.41
CA ALA A 161 14.16 -31.68 -27.55
C ALA A 161 12.94 -32.43 -28.10
N GLY A 162 11.76 -32.09 -27.59
CA GLY A 162 10.48 -32.60 -28.07
C GLY A 162 9.76 -31.53 -28.90
N THR A 163 9.85 -31.64 -30.22
CA THR A 163 8.93 -30.99 -31.15
C THR A 163 7.51 -31.45 -30.86
N GLY A 164 6.57 -30.53 -30.64
CA GLY A 164 5.18 -30.91 -30.40
C GLY A 164 4.29 -29.74 -30.03
N THR A 165 3.76 -29.06 -31.05
CA THR A 165 2.63 -28.14 -30.98
C THR A 165 1.49 -28.75 -30.16
N THR A 166 0.91 -28.02 -29.20
CA THR A 166 -0.45 -28.33 -28.70
C THR A 166 -1.13 -27.05 -28.24
N GLN A 167 -2.09 -26.60 -29.06
CA GLN A 167 -3.10 -25.61 -28.71
C GLN A 167 -3.90 -26.08 -27.49
N ARG A 168 -4.16 -25.20 -26.52
CA ARG A 168 -5.18 -25.44 -25.49
C ARG A 168 -6.43 -24.61 -25.76
N LYS A 169 -7.45 -25.29 -26.28
CA LYS A 169 -8.87 -24.92 -26.24
C LYS A 169 -9.31 -24.76 -24.78
N CYS A 170 -9.96 -23.64 -24.46
CA CYS A 170 -10.88 -23.55 -23.32
C CYS A 170 -12.02 -24.55 -23.52
N ARG A 171 -12.35 -25.35 -22.50
CA ARG A 171 -13.68 -25.96 -22.36
C ARG A 171 -14.23 -25.61 -20.98
N LEU A 172 -15.30 -24.82 -21.03
CA LEU A 172 -16.31 -24.65 -20.00
C LEU A 172 -16.99 -25.99 -19.67
N ALA A 173 -17.35 -26.10 -18.39
CA ALA A 173 -18.53 -26.74 -17.79
C ALA A 173 -18.82 -28.25 -17.99
N GLU A 174 -19.03 -28.94 -16.85
CA GLU A 174 -20.28 -29.64 -16.43
C GLU A 174 -19.99 -30.31 -15.06
N ARG A 175 -20.46 -29.77 -13.93
CA ARG A 175 -21.72 -30.13 -13.24
C ARG A 175 -22.14 -31.60 -13.42
N LEU A 176 -22.02 -32.38 -12.35
CA LEU A 176 -23.07 -33.25 -11.77
C LEU A 176 -22.47 -34.03 -10.58
N ARG A 177 -23.00 -33.83 -9.38
CA ARG A 177 -23.96 -34.74 -8.71
C ARG A 177 -24.80 -33.93 -7.74
#